data_AF-A0A495V968-F1
#
_entry.id   AF-A0A495V968-F1
#
_cell.length_a   1.000
_cell.length_b   1.000
_cell.length_c   1.000
_cell.angle_alpha   90.00
_cell.angle_beta   90.00
_cell.angle_gamma   90.00
#
_symmetry.space_group_name_H-M   'P 1'
#
loop_
_entity.id
_entity.type
_entity.pdbx_description
1 polymer ?
#
loop_
_entity_poly.entity_id
_entity_poly.type
_entity_poly.pdbx_seq_one_letter_code
_entity_poly.pdbx_strand_id
1 'polypeptide(L)' 'MSSLSDYFQTDWQAMTTNDWIGTILTVVIFLLMVGAYFYVFRPKNREKLEAMKHIPFEEDNENTGDPHGRK' A
#
# COMPACT_ATOMS: atom_id res chain seq x y z
N MET A 1 7.05 -46.52 -10.73
CA MET A 1 5.69 -45.98 -10.57
C MET A 1 5.87 -44.57 -10.05
N SER A 2 5.69 -43.55 -10.89
CA SER A 2 5.85 -42.16 -10.46
C SER A 2 4.67 -41.78 -9.58
N SER A 3 4.95 -41.37 -8.34
CA SER A 3 3.92 -40.96 -7.39
C SER A 3 3.41 -39.57 -7.78
N LEU A 4 2.11 -39.28 -7.56
CA LEU A 4 1.60 -37.91 -7.67
C LEU A 4 2.38 -36.94 -6.76
N SER A 5 2.98 -37.43 -5.68
CA SER A 5 3.88 -36.63 -4.84
C SER A 5 5.09 -36.14 -5.63
N ASP A 6 5.67 -36.95 -6.51
CA ASP A 6 6.90 -36.60 -7.25
C ASP A 6 6.62 -35.48 -8.27
N TYR A 7 5.37 -35.34 -8.73
CA TYR A 7 4.95 -34.25 -9.60
C TYR A 7 4.80 -32.92 -8.84
N PHE A 8 4.56 -32.97 -7.53
CA PHE A 8 4.51 -31.81 -6.65
C PHE A 8 5.83 -31.58 -5.88
N GLN A 9 6.84 -32.45 -6.08
CA GLN A 9 8.20 -32.17 -5.63
C GLN A 9 8.82 -31.18 -6.59
N THR A 10 8.54 -29.90 -6.34
CA THR A 10 9.38 -28.84 -6.88
C THR A 10 10.74 -28.99 -6.23
N ASP A 11 11.79 -29.24 -7.00
CA ASP A 11 13.17 -29.23 -6.49
C ASP A 11 13.52 -27.81 -6.04
N TRP A 12 13.17 -27.47 -4.80
CA TRP A 12 13.45 -26.16 -4.18
C TRP A 12 14.95 -25.89 -4.14
N GLN A 13 15.75 -26.97 -4.13
CA GLN A 13 17.21 -26.95 -4.15
C GLN A 13 17.80 -26.75 -5.56
N ALA A 14 17.02 -26.98 -6.63
CA ALA A 14 17.44 -26.74 -8.00
C ALA A 14 17.08 -25.32 -8.51
N MET A 15 16.32 -24.54 -7.74
CA MET A 15 16.07 -23.13 -8.05
C MET A 15 17.37 -22.34 -7.94
N THR A 16 17.70 -21.59 -8.99
CA THR A 16 18.88 -20.72 -8.98
C THR A 16 18.69 -19.59 -7.97
N THR A 17 19.79 -18.99 -7.51
CA THR A 17 19.75 -17.84 -6.58
C THR A 17 18.88 -16.68 -7.11
N ASN A 18 18.86 -16.48 -8.43
CA ASN A 18 18.04 -15.44 -9.07
C ASN A 18 16.55 -15.75 -8.98
N ASP A 19 16.16 -17.02 -9.16
CA ASP A 19 14.75 -17.44 -9.04
C ASP A 19 14.24 -17.27 -7.60
N TRP A 20 15.10 -17.55 -6.61
CA TRP A 20 14.82 -17.29 -5.19
C TRP A 20 14.63 -15.81 -4.87
N ILE A 21 15.47 -14.93 -5.45
CA ILE A 21 15.32 -13.47 -5.27
C ILE A 21 13.97 -12.99 -5.81
N GLY A 22 13.60 -13.42 -7.02
CA GLY A 22 12.30 -13.07 -7.61
C GLY A 22 11.12 -13.59 -6.78
N THR A 23 11.23 -14.81 -6.28
CA THR A 23 10.17 -15.42 -5.45
C THR A 23 10.03 -14.72 -4.10
N ILE A 24 11.14 -14.39 -3.43
CA ILE A 24 11.11 -13.65 -2.16
C ILE A 24 10.56 -12.24 -2.38
N LEU A 25 10.99 -11.55 -3.44
CA LEU A 25 10.51 -10.21 -3.76
C LEU A 25 9.00 -10.18 -3.98
N THR A 26 8.46 -11.13 -4.74
CA THR A 26 7.02 -11.23 -4.99
C THR A 26 6.23 -11.50 -3.71
N VAL A 27 6.72 -12.41 -2.86
CA VAL A 27 6.11 -12.67 -1.54
C VAL A 27 6.13 -11.43 -0.65
N VAL A 28 7.25 -10.70 -0.61
CA VAL A 28 7.36 -9.45 0.17
C VAL A 28 6.38 -8.39 -0.32
N ILE A 29 6.31 -8.15 -1.64
CA ILE A 29 5.37 -7.18 -2.22
C ILE A 29 3.92 -7.58 -1.91
N PHE A 30 3.58 -8.86 -2.01
CA PHE A 30 2.26 -9.36 -1.66
C PHE A 30 1.92 -9.08 -0.19
N LEU A 31 2.84 -9.37 0.74
CA LEU A 31 2.63 -9.06 2.16
C LEU A 31 2.53 -7.56 2.42
N LEU A 32 3.29 -6.72 1.71
CA LEU A 32 3.18 -5.27 1.78
C LEU A 32 1.80 -4.79 1.30
N MET A 33 1.28 -5.32 0.20
CA MET A 33 -0.06 -5.01 -0.31
C MET A 33 -1.14 -5.40 0.70
N VAL A 34 -1.05 -6.60 1.27
CA VAL A 34 -1.97 -7.08 2.31
C VAL A 34 -1.87 -6.19 3.56
N GLY A 35 -0.66 -5.87 4.00
CA GLY A 35 -0.42 -4.98 5.13
C GLY A 35 -0.99 -3.57 4.91
N ALA A 36 -0.78 -3.00 3.71
CA ALA A 36 -1.34 -1.72 3.31
C ALA A 36 -2.87 -1.75 3.27
N TYR A 37 -3.46 -2.81 2.72
CA TYR A 37 -4.90 -3.04 2.74
C TYR A 37 -5.43 -3.01 4.18
N PHE A 38 -4.87 -3.84 5.08
CA PHE A 38 -5.29 -3.83 6.47
C PHE A 38 -5.05 -2.49 7.17
N TYR A 39 -3.96 -1.79 6.86
CA TYR A 39 -3.64 -0.48 7.42
C TYR A 39 -4.67 0.59 7.01
N VAL A 40 -5.05 0.63 5.72
CA VAL A 40 -6.04 1.57 5.18
C VAL A 40 -7.44 1.26 5.71
N PHE A 41 -7.82 -0.02 5.77
CA PHE A 41 -9.14 -0.42 6.25
C PHE A 41 -9.27 -0.43 7.78
N ARG A 42 -8.18 -0.18 8.52
CA ARG A 42 -8.24 -0.07 9.99
C ARG A 42 -8.90 1.26 10.38
N PRO A 43 -10.00 1.25 11.17
CA PRO A 43 -10.79 2.45 11.47
C PRO A 43 -9.99 3.56 12.16
N LYS A 44 -8.97 3.20 12.97
CA LYS A 44 -8.08 4.15 13.66
C LYS A 44 -7.22 4.99 12.71
N ASN A 45 -7.08 4.59 11.45
CA ASN A 45 -6.28 5.28 10.45
C ASN A 45 -7.16 6.09 9.49
N ARG A 46 -8.49 5.89 9.53
CA ARG A 46 -9.45 6.59 8.66
C ARG A 46 -9.51 8.07 8.98
N GLU A 47 -9.53 8.47 10.25
CA GLU A 47 -9.54 9.89 10.65
C GLU A 47 -8.30 10.64 10.16
N LYS A 48 -7.11 10.01 10.18
CA LYS A 48 -5.88 10.62 9.65
C LYS A 48 -5.89 10.76 8.13
N LEU A 49 -6.44 9.76 7.43
CA LEU A 49 -6.55 9.78 5.96
C LEU A 49 -7.63 10.77 5.50
N GLU A 50 -8.71 10.93 6.26
CA GLU A 50 -9.76 11.91 6.01
C GLU A 50 -9.29 13.35 6.32
N ALA A 51 -8.47 13.55 7.35
CA ALA A 51 -7.86 14.85 7.64
C ALA A 51 -6.94 15.36 6.51
N MET A 52 -6.31 14.45 5.75
CA MET A 52 -5.46 14.80 4.61
C MET A 52 -6.24 15.01 3.30
N LYS A 53 -7.57 14.92 3.32
CA LYS A 53 -8.44 15.12 2.14
C LYS A 53 -8.62 16.60 1.77
N HIS A 54 -8.51 17.51 2.75
CA HIS A 54 -8.91 18.91 2.59
C HIS A 54 -7.75 19.89 2.26
N ILE A 55 -6.52 19.40 2.25
CA ILE A 55 -5.31 20.22 2.08
C ILE A 55 -5.29 21.07 0.78
N PRO A 56 -5.73 20.59 -0.41
CA PRO A 56 -5.63 21.42 -1.63
C PRO A 56 -6.69 22.54 -1.71
N PHE A 57 -7.66 22.61 -0.79
CA PHE A 57 -8.74 23.61 -0.82
C PHE A 57 -8.75 24.56 0.40
N GLU A 58 -7.88 24.33 1.39
CA GLU A 58 -7.84 25.16 2.61
C GLU A 58 -6.89 26.36 2.51
N GLU A 59 -5.86 26.32 1.66
CA GLU A 59 -4.91 27.44 1.51
C GLU A 59 -5.46 28.64 0.70
N ASP A 60 -6.57 28.48 -0.03
CA ASP A 60 -7.12 29.55 -0.88
C ASP A 60 -8.18 30.42 -0.15
N ASN A 61 -8.39 30.22 1.16
CA ASN A 61 -9.40 30.93 1.94
C ASN A 61 -8.83 31.74 3.13
N GLU A 62 -7.51 31.93 3.22
CA GLU A 62 -6.91 32.61 4.38
C GLU A 62 -6.48 34.07 4.16
N ASN A 63 -6.64 34.69 2.96
CA ASN A 63 -6.25 36.10 2.84
C ASN A 63 -6.82 36.93 1.67
N THR A 64 -8.14 37.04 1.52
CA THR A 64 -8.73 38.16 0.73
C THR A 64 -10.09 38.57 1.29
N GLY A 65 -10.09 39.06 2.53
CA GLY A 65 -11.22 39.75 3.13
C GLY A 65 -10.84 41.20 3.43
N ASP A 66 -10.71 42.03 2.41
CA ASP A 66 -10.55 43.49 2.57
C ASP A 66 -11.93 44.10 2.90
N PRO A 67 -12.15 44.68 4.09
CA PRO A 67 -13.42 45.29 4.45
C PRO A 67 -13.34 46.81 4.28
N HIS A 68 -13.03 47.31 3.08
CA HIS A 68 -13.09 48.74 2.79
C HIS A 68 -14.17 49.06 1.76
N GLY A 69 -15.41 49.12 2.24
CA GLY A 69 -16.55 49.51 1.45
C GLY A 69 -17.81 49.81 2.27
N ARG A 70 -17.75 50.82 3.16
CA ARG A 70 -18.91 51.69 3.46
C ARG A 70 -18.61 52.82 4.45
N LYS A 71 -18.93 54.03 3.97
CA LYS A 71 -19.17 55.32 4.61
C LYS A 71 -17.96 56.20 4.88
#